data_AF-A0A7S2Y2B1-F1
#
_entry.id   AF-A0A7S2Y2B1-F1
#
_cell.length_a   1.000
_cell.length_b   1.000
_cell.length_c   1.000
_cell.angle_alpha   90.00
_cell.angle_beta   90.00
_cell.angle_gamma   90.00
#
_symmetry.space_group_name_H-M   'P 1'
#
loop_
_entity.id
_entity.type
_entity.pdbx_description
1 polymer ?
#
loop_
_entity_poly.entity_id
_entity_poly.type
_entity_poly.pdbx_seq_one_letter_code
_entity_poly.pdbx_strand_id
1 'polypeptide(L)'
;EEDGVDNENVDPEKLYTSPEQVYSVYEALSKIGDMFSVAAAFGNVHGVYKPGNVKLSPERLGKHQEYTKKMIDSPLPKPLFLVMHGGSGSTDEEIATAVDNGVIKMNIDTDTQWAYWDGVRAYEAE
;
A
#
# COMPACT_ATOMS: atom_id res chain seq x y z
N GLU A 1 -6.83 -11.56 0.95
CA GLU A 1 -7.32 -11.55 -0.44
C GLU A 1 -6.83 -10.27 -1.07
N GLU A 2 -5.82 -10.33 -1.94
CA GLU A 2 -5.65 -9.29 -2.95
C GLU A 2 -6.61 -9.68 -4.09
N ASP A 3 -7.43 -8.75 -4.55
CA ASP A 3 -8.33 -8.94 -5.70
C ASP A 3 -9.39 -10.06 -5.58
N GLY A 4 -9.87 -10.36 -4.36
CA GLY A 4 -10.95 -11.33 -4.13
C GLY A 4 -10.52 -12.81 -4.24
N VAL A 5 -9.21 -13.09 -4.11
CA VAL A 5 -8.68 -14.45 -4.01
C VAL A 5 -8.77 -14.96 -2.57
N ASP A 6 -9.50 -16.05 -2.34
CA ASP A 6 -9.61 -16.71 -1.03
C ASP A 6 -8.25 -17.20 -0.51
N ASN A 7 -7.87 -16.70 0.66
CA ASN A 7 -6.61 -17.01 1.34
C ASN A 7 -6.81 -17.53 2.77
N GLU A 8 -8.00 -18.02 3.13
CA GLU A 8 -8.29 -18.48 4.51
C GLU A 8 -7.35 -19.59 5.01
N ASN A 9 -6.77 -20.37 4.09
CA ASN A 9 -5.84 -21.46 4.41
C ASN A 9 -4.36 -21.06 4.37
N VAL A 10 -4.05 -19.78 4.10
CA VAL A 10 -2.67 -19.27 4.01
C VAL A 10 -2.29 -18.67 5.36
N ASP A 11 -1.04 -18.92 5.78
CA ASP A 11 -0.45 -18.24 6.95
C ASP A 11 -0.58 -16.71 6.76
N PRO A 12 -1.31 -16.01 7.65
CA PRO A 12 -1.58 -14.58 7.50
C PRO A 12 -0.32 -13.72 7.33
N GLU A 13 0.82 -14.11 7.92
CA GLU A 13 2.06 -13.35 7.75
C GLU A 13 2.61 -13.42 6.32
N LYS A 14 2.29 -14.47 5.56
CA LYS A 14 2.67 -14.58 4.14
C LYS A 14 1.85 -13.66 3.23
N LEU A 15 0.78 -13.06 3.75
CA LEU A 15 -0.04 -12.08 3.03
C LEU A 15 0.55 -10.66 3.11
N TYR A 16 1.58 -10.45 3.93
CA TYR A 16 2.30 -9.19 4.04
C TYR A 16 3.71 -9.33 3.43
N THR A 17 4.15 -8.29 2.75
CA THR A 17 5.52 -8.20 2.25
C THR A 17 6.48 -8.00 3.42
N SER A 18 7.63 -8.69 3.41
CA SER A 18 8.67 -8.52 4.42
C SER A 18 9.67 -7.40 4.06
N PRO A 19 10.35 -6.78 5.03
CA PRO A 19 11.41 -5.80 4.77
C PRO A 19 12.54 -6.33 3.88
N GLU A 20 12.92 -7.60 4.02
CA GLU A 20 13.94 -8.26 3.20
C GLU A 20 13.49 -8.36 1.74
N GLN A 21 12.20 -8.65 1.49
CA GLN A 21 11.65 -8.69 0.14
C GLN A 21 11.71 -7.31 -0.51
N VAL A 22 11.28 -6.26 0.20
CA VAL A 22 11.37 -4.88 -0.32
C VAL A 22 12.83 -4.48 -0.60
N TYR A 23 13.75 -4.82 0.30
CA TYR A 23 15.17 -4.55 0.08
C TYR A 23 15.74 -5.32 -1.12
N SER A 24 15.36 -6.59 -1.33
CA SER A 24 15.81 -7.36 -2.49
C SER A 24 15.39 -6.72 -3.83
N VAL A 25 14.19 -6.13 -3.88
CA VAL A 25 13.73 -5.33 -5.02
C VAL A 25 14.58 -4.06 -5.17
N TYR A 26 14.83 -3.33 -4.08
CA TYR A 26 15.69 -2.16 -4.10
C TYR A 26 17.11 -2.49 -4.60
N GLU A 27 17.74 -3.54 -4.07
CA GLU A 27 19.09 -3.97 -4.43
C GLU A 27 19.19 -4.39 -5.90
N ALA A 28 18.13 -5.01 -6.44
CA ALA A 28 18.07 -5.39 -7.85
C ALA A 28 17.93 -4.16 -8.76
N LEU A 29 16.99 -3.26 -8.46
CA LEU A 29 16.64 -2.13 -9.34
C LEU A 29 17.61 -0.96 -9.25
N SER A 30 18.19 -0.70 -8.07
CA SER A 30 19.17 0.39 -7.88
C SER A 30 20.44 0.25 -8.73
N LYS A 31 20.75 -0.96 -9.21
CA LYS A 31 21.85 -1.21 -10.16
C LYS A 31 21.53 -0.73 -11.57
N ILE A 32 20.25 -0.54 -11.89
CA ILE A 32 19.74 -0.09 -13.20
C ILE A 32 19.48 1.42 -13.16
N GLY A 33 18.86 1.91 -12.09
CA GLY A 33 18.55 3.33 -11.88
C GLY A 33 17.88 3.57 -10.53
N ASP A 34 17.80 4.84 -10.15
CA ASP A 34 17.24 5.31 -8.87
C ASP A 34 15.75 5.70 -8.95
N MET A 35 15.22 5.86 -10.17
CA MET A 35 13.84 6.29 -10.42
C MET A 35 12.85 5.13 -10.45
N PHE A 36 12.65 4.47 -9.31
CA PHE A 36 11.60 3.45 -9.14
C PHE A 36 10.85 3.64 -7.82
N SER A 37 9.64 3.09 -7.76
CA SER A 37 8.79 3.08 -6.57
C SER A 37 8.31 1.67 -6.27
N VAL A 38 8.04 1.35 -5.00
CA VAL A 38 7.66 0.01 -4.56
C VAL A 38 6.26 0.02 -3.95
N ALA A 39 5.36 -0.80 -4.48
CA ALA A 39 4.08 -1.13 -3.86
C ALA A 39 4.27 -2.42 -3.05
N ALA A 40 4.36 -2.31 -1.72
CA ALA A 40 4.41 -3.45 -0.83
C ALA A 40 2.98 -3.88 -0.45
N ALA A 41 2.75 -5.16 -0.23
CA ALA A 41 1.51 -5.65 0.38
C ALA A 41 1.60 -5.45 1.90
N PHE A 42 0.83 -4.51 2.44
CA PHE A 42 0.74 -4.26 3.90
C PHE A 42 -0.69 -4.40 4.41
N GLY A 43 -1.46 -5.24 3.73
CA GLY A 43 -2.87 -5.50 4.01
C GLY A 43 -3.85 -4.61 3.25
N ASN A 44 -3.36 -3.88 2.25
CA ASN A 44 -4.17 -3.16 1.29
C ASN A 44 -4.88 -4.12 0.33
N VAL A 45 -6.12 -3.78 -0.04
CA VAL A 45 -6.97 -4.57 -0.95
C VAL A 45 -7.62 -3.62 -1.96
N HIS A 46 -7.71 -4.01 -3.24
CA HIS A 46 -8.27 -3.17 -4.30
C HIS A 46 -9.80 -3.24 -4.40
N GLY A 47 -10.52 -2.35 -3.73
CA GLY A 47 -11.97 -2.31 -3.81
C GLY A 47 -12.62 -2.20 -2.44
N VAL A 48 -13.95 -2.29 -2.39
CA VAL A 48 -14.69 -2.33 -1.13
C VAL A 48 -15.01 -3.78 -0.82
N TYR A 49 -14.26 -4.38 0.11
CA TYR A 49 -14.46 -5.75 0.55
C TYR A 49 -14.97 -5.82 1.99
N LYS A 50 -15.63 -6.93 2.32
CA LYS A 50 -15.95 -7.26 3.71
C LYS A 50 -14.65 -7.45 4.51
N PRO A 51 -14.64 -7.15 5.82
CA PRO A 51 -13.50 -7.46 6.67
C PRO A 51 -13.11 -8.93 6.52
N GLY A 52 -11.95 -9.18 5.91
CA GLY A 52 -11.37 -10.51 5.76
C GLY A 52 -10.22 -10.74 6.76
N ASN A 53 -9.44 -11.80 6.55
CA ASN A 53 -8.29 -12.18 7.39
C ASN A 53 -7.08 -11.22 7.31
N VAL A 54 -7.13 -10.22 6.43
CA VAL A 54 -6.04 -9.27 6.20
C VAL A 54 -6.50 -7.89 6.64
N LYS A 55 -5.72 -7.29 7.54
CA LYS A 55 -5.98 -5.95 8.08
C LYS A 55 -4.94 -5.00 7.53
N LEU A 56 -5.38 -3.81 7.12
CA LEU A 56 -4.46 -2.75 6.73
C LEU A 56 -3.53 -2.42 7.90
N SER A 57 -2.23 -2.47 7.63
CA SER A 57 -1.15 -2.33 8.63
C SER A 57 -0.10 -1.33 8.14
N PRO A 58 -0.41 -0.03 8.01
CA PRO A 58 0.51 0.99 7.47
C PRO A 58 1.81 1.12 8.27
N GLU A 59 1.82 0.76 9.55
CA GLU A 59 3.00 0.74 10.41
C GLU A 59 4.11 -0.20 9.91
N ARG A 60 3.75 -1.24 9.12
CA ARG A 60 4.73 -2.15 8.53
C ARG A 60 5.63 -1.45 7.51
N LEU A 61 5.16 -0.38 6.88
CA LEU A 61 5.92 0.40 5.90
C LEU A 61 7.16 1.06 6.53
N GLY A 62 7.06 1.49 7.80
CA GLY A 62 8.20 2.03 8.54
C GLY A 62 9.34 1.02 8.67
N LYS A 63 9.02 -0.26 8.87
CA LYS A 63 10.02 -1.33 8.96
C LYS A 63 10.78 -1.52 7.63
N HIS A 64 10.11 -1.34 6.49
CA HIS A 64 10.78 -1.38 5.18
C HIS A 64 11.78 -0.24 5.01
N GLN A 65 11.40 0.98 5.44
CA GLN A 65 12.27 2.14 5.43
C GLN A 65 13.50 1.93 6.32
N GLU A 66 13.28 1.53 7.56
CA GLU A 66 14.35 1.27 8.54
C GLU A 66 15.33 0.21 8.07
N TYR A 67 14.81 -0.92 7.56
CA TYR A 67 15.63 -2.01 7.06
C TYR A 67 16.48 -1.55 5.86
N THR A 68 15.85 -0.96 4.84
CA THR A 68 16.57 -0.50 3.64
C THR A 68 17.59 0.57 3.99
N LYS A 69 17.24 1.54 4.84
CA LYS A 69 18.15 2.57 5.34
C LYS A 69 19.40 1.96 5.96
N LYS A 70 19.24 0.96 6.82
CA LYS A 70 20.35 0.26 7.47
C LYS A 70 21.22 -0.48 6.46
N MET A 71 20.63 -1.16 5.48
CA MET A 71 21.36 -1.95 4.50
C MET A 71 22.24 -1.10 3.57
N ILE A 72 21.82 0.13 3.27
CA ILE A 72 22.54 1.02 2.34
C ILE A 72 23.25 2.19 3.03
N ASP A 73 23.23 2.22 4.37
CA ASP A 73 23.72 3.33 5.19
C ASP A 73 23.19 4.71 4.72
N SER A 74 21.88 4.79 4.48
CA SER A 74 21.29 5.97 3.86
C SER A 74 21.31 7.18 4.81
N PRO A 75 21.72 8.37 4.33
CA PRO A 75 21.55 9.61 5.09
C PRO A 75 20.09 10.05 5.17
N LEU A 76 19.23 9.54 4.28
CA LEU A 76 17.81 9.87 4.26
C LEU A 76 17.07 9.09 5.36
N PRO A 77 16.10 9.72 6.05
CA PRO A 77 15.28 9.01 7.03
C PRO A 77 14.40 7.93 6.39
N LYS A 78 13.98 8.13 5.14
CA LYS A 78 13.07 7.25 4.38
C LYS A 78 13.58 7.11 2.94
N PRO A 79 14.48 6.15 2.65
CA PRO A 79 15.10 6.03 1.33
C PRO A 79 14.19 5.43 0.25
N LEU A 80 13.08 4.77 0.61
CA LEU A 80 12.16 4.15 -0.33
C LEU A 80 11.04 5.11 -0.75
N PHE A 81 10.72 5.08 -2.04
CA PHE A 81 9.49 5.68 -2.58
C PHE A 81 8.37 4.63 -2.57
N LEU A 82 7.54 4.65 -1.53
CA LEU A 82 6.48 3.66 -1.35
C LEU A 82 5.18 4.09 -2.04
N VAL A 83 4.40 3.11 -2.47
CA VAL A 83 3.09 3.32 -3.10
C VAL A 83 2.02 2.57 -2.32
N MET A 84 0.95 3.27 -1.96
CA MET A 84 -0.26 2.68 -1.38
C MET A 84 -1.24 2.34 -2.50
N HIS A 85 -1.36 1.06 -2.78
CA HIS A 85 -2.46 0.54 -3.60
C HIS A 85 -3.75 0.44 -2.76
N GLY A 86 -4.91 0.39 -3.42
CA GLY A 86 -6.19 0.18 -2.72
C GLY A 86 -6.54 1.25 -1.68
N GLY A 87 -6.34 2.54 -1.99
CA GLY A 87 -6.59 3.62 -1.04
C GLY A 87 -8.07 3.85 -0.69
N SER A 88 -8.99 3.45 -1.56
CA SER A 88 -10.42 3.66 -1.33
C SER A 88 -10.94 2.91 -0.10
N GLY A 89 -11.73 3.59 0.72
CA GLY A 89 -12.28 3.05 1.98
C GLY A 89 -11.30 2.99 3.17
N SER A 90 -10.04 3.41 3.01
CA SER A 90 -9.10 3.56 4.13
C SER A 90 -9.47 4.74 5.03
N THR A 91 -9.16 4.69 6.33
CA THR A 91 -9.40 5.82 7.24
C THR A 91 -8.36 6.93 7.08
N ASP A 92 -8.69 8.14 7.52
CA ASP A 92 -7.75 9.27 7.52
C ASP A 92 -6.48 8.95 8.33
N GLU A 93 -6.60 8.24 9.46
CA GLU A 93 -5.45 7.83 10.27
C GLU A 93 -4.57 6.79 9.57
N GLU A 94 -5.17 5.84 8.85
CA GLU A 94 -4.43 4.83 8.08
C GLU A 94 -3.64 5.49 6.95
N ILE A 95 -4.26 6.41 6.22
CA ILE A 95 -3.62 7.20 5.16
C ILE A 95 -2.50 8.06 5.73
N ALA A 96 -2.76 8.79 6.82
CA ALA A 96 -1.75 9.63 7.48
C ALA A 96 -0.54 8.79 7.93
N THR A 97 -0.79 7.62 8.54
CA THR A 97 0.27 6.70 8.96
C THR A 97 1.08 6.17 7.77
N ALA A 98 0.42 5.87 6.64
CA ALA A 98 1.11 5.41 5.43
C ALA A 98 2.04 6.50 4.85
N VAL A 99 1.54 7.75 4.77
CA VAL A 99 2.32 8.92 4.33
C VAL A 99 3.49 9.19 5.29
N ASP A 100 3.24 9.12 6.60
CA ASP A 100 4.26 9.22 7.65
C ASP A 100 5.29 8.10 7.59
N ASN A 101 5.05 7.02 6.85
CA ASN A 101 6.01 5.94 6.60
C ASN A 101 6.60 5.96 5.18
N GLY A 102 6.38 7.03 4.42
CA GLY A 102 7.06 7.29 3.14
C GLY A 102 6.29 6.83 1.91
N VAL A 103 4.97 6.65 2.01
CA VAL A 103 4.12 6.59 0.82
C VAL A 103 4.11 7.95 0.14
N ILE A 104 4.42 7.96 -1.16
CA ILE A 104 4.44 9.16 -2.01
C ILE A 104 3.34 9.18 -3.08
N LYS A 105 2.67 8.04 -3.27
CA LYS A 105 1.62 7.84 -4.26
C LYS A 105 0.56 6.92 -3.69
N MET A 106 -0.70 7.33 -3.78
CA MET A 106 -1.85 6.50 -3.41
C MET A 106 -2.73 6.28 -4.64
N ASN A 107 -3.18 5.05 -4.88
CA ASN A 107 -4.15 4.74 -5.92
C ASN A 107 -5.56 4.91 -5.34
N ILE A 108 -6.41 5.67 -6.03
CA ILE A 108 -7.82 5.87 -5.72
C ILE A 108 -8.63 5.55 -6.97
N ASP A 109 -9.68 4.74 -6.84
CA ASP A 109 -10.53 4.38 -7.98
C ASP A 109 -11.98 4.18 -7.53
N THR A 110 -12.25 3.19 -6.66
CA THR A 110 -13.61 2.85 -6.22
C THR A 110 -14.40 4.04 -5.66
N ASP A 111 -13.77 4.87 -4.82
CA ASP A 111 -14.44 6.07 -4.28
C ASP A 111 -14.76 7.08 -5.38
N THR A 112 -13.87 7.23 -6.37
CA THR A 112 -14.09 8.13 -7.50
C THR A 112 -15.16 7.60 -8.46
N GLN A 113 -15.22 6.28 -8.69
CA GLN A 113 -16.30 5.65 -9.45
C GLN A 113 -17.66 5.85 -8.76
N TRP A 114 -17.72 5.64 -7.45
CA TRP A 114 -18.93 5.84 -6.66
C TRP A 114 -19.38 7.30 -6.68
N ALA A 115 -18.47 8.24 -6.39
CA ALA A 115 -18.77 9.67 -6.39
C ALA A 115 -19.25 10.15 -7.76
N TYR A 116 -18.65 9.64 -8.84
CA TYR A 116 -19.08 9.96 -10.20
C TYR A 116 -20.51 9.48 -10.48
N TRP A 117 -20.81 8.22 -10.12
CA TRP A 117 -22.16 7.66 -10.28
C TRP A 117 -23.20 8.38 -9.42
N ASP A 118 -22.88 8.67 -8.15
CA ASP A 118 -23.84 9.29 -7.23
C ASP A 118 -24.29 10.67 -7.71
N GLY A 119 -23.41 11.43 -8.36
CA GLY A 119 -23.78 12.68 -9.02
C GLY A 119 -24.81 12.50 -10.13
N VAL A 120 -24.65 11.49 -10.99
CA VAL A 120 -25.61 11.16 -12.06
C VAL A 120 -26.92 10.66 -11.48
N ARG A 121 -26.85 9.79 -10.47
CA ARG A 121 -28.00 9.24 -9.75
C ARG A 121 -28.81 10.35 -9.08
N ALA A 122 -28.15 11.33 -8.47
CA ALA A 122 -28.82 12.47 -7.84
C ALA A 122 -29.52 13.35 -8.87
N TYR A 123 -28.87 13.63 -10.01
CA TYR A 123 -29.48 14.39 -11.10
C TYR A 123 -30.70 13.71 -11.71
N GLU A 124 -30.70 12.38 -11.85
CA GLU A 124 -31.86 11.63 -12.38
C GLU A 124 -33.06 11.62 -11.42
N ALA A 125 -32.81 11.71 -10.11
CA ALA A 125 -33.84 11.67 -9.09
C ALA A 125 -34.58 13.01 -8.88
N GLU A 126 -34.12 14.10 -9.51
CA GLU A 126 -34.76 15.42 -9.55
C GLU A 126 -35.84 15.51 -10.63
#